data_AF-A0A350X0Y4-F1
#
_entry.id   AF-A0A350X0Y4-F1
#
_cell.length_a   1.000
_cell.length_b   1.000
_cell.length_c   1.000
_cell.angle_alpha   90.00
_cell.angle_beta   90.00
_cell.angle_gamma   90.00
#
_symmetry.space_group_name_H-M   'P 1'
#
loop_
_entity.id
_entity.type
_entity.pdbx_description
1 polymer ?
#
loop_
_entity_poly.entity_id
_entity_poly.type
_entity_poly.pdbx_seq_one_letter_code
_entity_poly.pdbx_strand_id
1 'polypeptide(L)' 'RSGESEDTTIADIAVATNAGQIKTGSMSRTDRIAKYNQLLRIEDELGELAVYNGMKSFYNLKK' A
#
# COMPACT_ATOMS: atom_id res chain seq x y z
N ARG A 1 11.69 -6.19 3.61
CA ARG A 1 12.99 -6.65 4.13
C ARG A 1 12.75 -7.73 5.19
N SER A 2 13.76 -8.52 5.56
CA SER A 2 13.60 -9.61 6.54
C SER A 2 13.49 -9.09 7.98
N GLY A 3 14.14 -7.96 8.28
CA GLY A 3 13.91 -7.14 9.48
C GLY A 3 13.14 -5.89 9.09
N GLU A 4 11.85 -5.84 9.42
CA GLU A 4 10.99 -4.67 9.29
C GLU A 4 10.71 -4.11 10.69
N SER A 5 10.51 -2.80 10.78
CA SER A 5 10.01 -2.12 11.98
C SER A 5 8.52 -1.82 11.82
N GLU A 6 7.93 -1.06 12.73
CA GLU A 6 6.57 -0.51 12.58
C GLU A 6 6.49 0.72 11.67
N ASP A 7 7.63 1.24 11.19
CA ASP A 7 7.67 2.38 10.25
C ASP A 7 6.79 2.11 9.03
N THR A 8 5.95 3.07 8.66
CA THR A 8 4.97 2.89 7.58
C THR A 8 5.28 3.69 6.32
N THR A 9 6.46 4.31 6.24
CA THR A 9 6.85 5.25 5.17
C THR A 9 6.62 4.68 3.76
N ILE A 10 6.81 3.37 3.57
CA ILE A 10 6.60 2.73 2.27
C ILE A 10 5.13 2.69 1.80
N ALA A 11 4.16 2.75 2.73
CA ALA A 11 2.75 2.86 2.39
C ALA A 11 2.46 4.25 1.78
N ASP A 12 2.94 5.30 2.44
CA ASP A 12 2.81 6.69 1.96
C ASP A 12 3.54 6.89 0.62
N ILE A 13 4.75 6.33 0.44
CA ILE A 13 5.46 6.37 -0.85
C ILE A 13 4.64 5.73 -1.97
N ALA A 14 4.02 4.57 -1.71
CA ALA A 14 3.24 3.86 -2.73
C ALA A 14 2.02 4.68 -3.20
N VAL A 15 1.35 5.38 -2.27
CA VAL A 15 0.22 6.27 -2.60
C VAL A 15 0.71 7.57 -3.25
N ALA A 16 1.74 8.23 -2.70
CA ALA A 16 2.27 9.50 -3.21
C ALA A 16 2.78 9.39 -4.66
N THR A 17 3.29 8.21 -5.05
CA THR A 17 3.77 7.96 -6.42
C THR A 17 2.72 7.32 -7.33
N ASN A 18 1.51 7.05 -6.83
CA ASN A 18 0.48 6.27 -7.51
C ASN A 18 1.02 4.95 -8.09
N ALA A 19 1.87 4.26 -7.33
CA ALA A 19 2.58 3.06 -7.80
C ALA A 19 1.64 1.93 -8.22
N GLY A 20 0.42 1.89 -7.66
CA GLY A 20 -0.62 0.91 -7.97
C GLY A 20 -0.43 -0.47 -7.37
N GLN A 21 0.78 -0.78 -6.87
CA GLN A 21 1.13 -2.04 -6.20
C GLN A 21 2.10 -1.77 -5.04
N ILE A 22 1.96 -2.53 -3.96
CA ILE A 22 2.87 -2.53 -2.81
C ILE A 22 3.05 -3.96 -2.31
N LYS A 23 4.28 -4.31 -1.91
CA LYS A 23 4.60 -5.58 -1.26
C LYS A 23 5.21 -5.32 0.10
N THR A 24 4.44 -5.58 1.17
CA THR A 24 4.85 -5.25 2.55
C THR A 24 4.83 -6.42 3.53
N GLY A 25 4.44 -7.63 3.10
CA GLY A 25 4.57 -8.86 3.88
C GLY A 25 3.29 -9.69 3.93
N SER A 26 3.26 -10.69 4.82
CA SER A 26 2.03 -11.45 5.14
C SER A 26 1.12 -10.70 6.10
N MET A 27 -0.12 -11.16 6.24
CA MET A 27 -1.11 -10.71 7.23
C MET A 27 -0.81 -11.25 8.64
N SER A 28 0.43 -11.12 9.09
CA SER A 28 0.86 -11.51 10.44
C SER A 28 2.07 -10.69 10.85
N ARG A 29 2.26 -10.56 12.16
CA ARG A 29 3.31 -9.74 12.81
C ARG A 29 3.11 -8.22 12.60
N THR A 30 3.29 -7.47 13.68
CA THR A 30 2.98 -6.03 13.73
C THR A 30 3.79 -5.19 12.75
N ASP A 31 5.05 -5.55 12.51
CA ASP A 31 5.95 -4.90 11.54
C ASP A 31 5.34 -4.81 10.14
N ARG A 32 4.54 -5.80 9.75
CA ARG A 32 3.88 -5.87 8.44
C ARG A 32 2.49 -5.24 8.47
N ILE A 33 1.71 -5.57 9.51
CA ILE A 33 0.35 -5.07 9.69
C ILE A 33 0.32 -3.54 9.81
N ALA A 34 1.33 -2.92 10.40
CA ALA A 34 1.43 -1.46 10.51
C ALA A 34 1.28 -0.75 9.15
N LYS A 35 1.86 -1.29 8.07
CA LYS A 35 1.77 -0.71 6.72
C LYS A 35 0.37 -0.86 6.13
N TYR A 36 -0.28 -2.01 6.32
CA TYR A 36 -1.67 -2.19 5.91
C TYR A 36 -2.60 -1.24 6.66
N ASN A 37 -2.42 -1.08 7.97
CA ASN A 37 -3.19 -0.14 8.78
C ASN A 37 -2.92 1.32 8.37
N GLN A 38 -1.73 1.65 7.86
CA GLN A 38 -1.47 2.96 7.27
C GLN A 38 -2.22 3.14 5.95
N LEU A 39 -2.26 2.12 5.08
CA LEU A 39 -3.06 2.19 3.85
C LEU A 39 -4.55 2.39 4.14
N LEU A 40 -5.09 1.73 5.17
CA LEU A 40 -6.48 1.96 5.61
C LEU A 40 -6.70 3.39 6.09
N ARG A 41 -5.75 3.97 6.83
CA ARG A 41 -5.82 5.38 7.27
C ARG A 41 -5.74 6.36 6.11
N ILE A 42 -4.86 6.11 5.14
CA ILE A 42 -4.75 6.94 3.92
C ILE A 42 -6.03 6.84 3.08
N GLU A 43 -6.60 5.64 2.94
CA GLU A 43 -7.87 5.44 2.25
C GLU A 43 -9.02 6.21 2.92
N ASP A 44 -9.10 6.15 4.26
CA ASP A 44 -10.09 6.90 5.04
C ASP A 44 -9.89 8.42 4.90
N GLU A 45 -8.65 8.91 4.94
CA GLU A 45 -8.32 10.33 4.75
C GLU A 45 -8.69 10.85 3.34
N LEU A 46 -8.47 10.05 2.30
CA LEU A 46 -8.84 10.40 0.93
C LEU A 46 -10.35 10.35 0.69
N GLY A 47 -11.09 9.53 1.45
CA GLY A 47 -12.53 9.39 1.34
C GLY A 47 -12.98 9.08 -0.10
N GLU A 48 -13.86 9.90 -0.65
CA GLU A 48 -14.39 9.72 -2.02
C GLU A 48 -13.33 9.86 -3.13
N LEU A 49 -12.15 10.40 -2.81
CA LEU A 49 -11.03 10.54 -3.76
C LEU A 49 -10.16 9.27 -3.81
N ALA A 50 -10.35 8.31 -2.90
CA ALA A 50 -9.60 7.06 -2.90
C ALA A 50 -9.94 6.19 -4.12
N VAL A 51 -8.92 5.65 -4.80
CA VAL A 51 -9.12 4.81 -5.99
C VAL A 51 -8.30 3.51 -5.88
N TYR A 52 -9.00 2.37 -5.89
CA TYR A 52 -8.40 1.05 -6.01
C TYR A 52 -8.51 0.52 -7.44
N ASN A 53 -7.39 0.52 -8.18
CA ASN A 53 -7.37 0.16 -9.60
C ASN A 53 -7.41 -1.35 -9.90
N GLY A 54 -7.19 -2.22 -8.91
CA GLY A 54 -7.18 -3.67 -9.08
C GLY A 54 -6.31 -4.11 -10.27
N MET A 55 -6.87 -4.89 -11.21
CA MET A 55 -6.16 -5.34 -12.41
C MET A 55 -5.65 -4.21 -13.32
N LYS A 56 -6.25 -3.01 -13.26
CA LYS A 56 -5.80 -1.86 -14.05
C LYS A 56 -4.45 -1.31 -13.57
N SER A 57 -3.97 -1.70 -12.38
CA SER A 57 -2.63 -1.35 -11.89
C SER A 57 -1.50 -1.96 -12.74
N PHE A 58 -1.78 -2.99 -13.56
CA PHE A 58 -0.81 -3.59 -14.48
C PHE A 58 -0.76 -2.86 -15.83
N TYR A 59 -0.51 -1.55 -15.80
CA TYR A 59 -0.37 -0.71 -17.01
C TYR A 59 0.83 -1.11 -17.89
N ASN A 60 1.72 -1.96 -17.38
CA ASN A 60 2.89 -2.49 -18.06
C ASN A 60 2.62 -3.79 -18.85
N LEU A 61 1.42 -4.38 -18.77
CA LEU A 61 1.06 -5.58 -19.53
C LEU A 61 0.28 -5.19 -20.79
N LYS A 62 0.71 -5.71 -21.94
CA LYS A 62 -0.09 -5.65 -23.18
C LYS A 62 -1.20 -6.69 -23.11
N LYS A 63 -2.37 -6.33 -23.65
CA LYS A 63 -3.48 -7.26 -23.86
C LYS A 63 -3.18 -8.21 -25.01
#